data_AF-A0A915A8I2-F1
#
_entry.id   AF-A0A915A8I2-F1
#
_cell.length_a   1.000
_cell.length_b   1.000
_cell.length_c   1.000
_cell.angle_alpha   90.00
_cell.angle_beta   90.00
_cell.angle_gamma   90.00
#
_symmetry.space_group_name_H-M   'P 1'
#
loop_
_entity.id
_entity.type
_entity.pdbx_description
1 polymer ?
#
loop_
_entity_poly.entity_id
_entity_poly.type
_entity_poly.pdbx_seq_one_letter_code
_entity_poly.pdbx_strand_id
1 'polypeptide(L)'
;GVVGRLVNAINPLQPPPKAHSLLVWVCHLVSSRSASTSSDASAAQGFILNDEPITLFRLELERLQYILHFPEEVAFQLSATEYQLFYSIQPMDYVRYVSCDLTSVPVIDNPSPVRNLVKRLSEVSSWITHVIISMPTHDDRKTALTSIIRMIDVCWNIGNFNAAVEILMGLKSEKLRPFWLSLRHDEKQKYEQLCEMLLPSNQAAPSTPYLEAVQRALRMPQCRLIPFFGVFLRDLYAIVNDMPNVVVIGHERNKERLEV
;
A
#
# COMPACT_ATOMS: atom_id res chain seq x y z
N GLY A 1 7.48 -0.28 23.52
CA GLY A 1 6.90 -1.64 23.60
C GLY A 1 6.87 -2.27 22.21
N VAL A 2 6.58 -3.56 22.12
CA VAL A 2 6.93 -4.56 21.07
C VAL A 2 6.65 -4.19 19.59
N VAL A 3 5.94 -3.09 19.28
CA VAL A 3 5.77 -2.54 17.93
C VAL A 3 6.96 -1.67 17.47
N GLY A 4 7.81 -1.22 18.39
CA GLY A 4 8.94 -0.30 18.09
C GLY A 4 10.30 -0.95 17.78
N ARG A 5 10.41 -2.28 17.62
CA ARG A 5 11.70 -2.97 17.36
C ARG A 5 11.69 -3.97 16.18
N LEU A 6 10.56 -4.11 15.48
CA LEU A 6 10.46 -4.99 14.30
C LEU A 6 10.64 -4.25 12.96
N VAL A 7 10.32 -2.95 12.88
CA VAL A 7 10.32 -2.17 11.61
C VAL A 7 11.72 -1.74 11.12
N ASN A 8 12.78 -1.94 11.92
CA ASN A 8 14.15 -1.51 11.58
C ASN A 8 15.02 -2.58 10.88
N ALA A 9 14.48 -3.73 10.44
CA ALA A 9 15.30 -4.94 10.19
C ALA A 9 15.06 -5.75 8.90
N ILE A 10 14.68 -5.13 7.77
CA ILE A 10 14.60 -5.84 6.47
C ILE A 10 15.85 -5.62 5.59
N ASN A 11 16.87 -4.92 6.08
CA ASN A 11 18.25 -5.11 5.62
C ASN A 11 19.21 -4.84 6.79
N PRO A 12 19.96 -5.84 7.32
CA PRO A 12 20.90 -5.61 8.42
C PRO A 12 22.13 -4.76 8.04
N LEU A 13 22.18 -4.24 6.81
CA LEU A 13 23.24 -3.35 6.30
C LEU A 13 22.84 -1.87 6.22
N GLN A 14 21.58 -1.50 6.51
CA GLN A 14 21.10 -0.12 6.40
C GLN A 14 20.61 0.44 7.74
N PRO A 15 20.84 1.74 8.01
CA PRO A 15 20.34 2.40 9.20
C PRO A 15 18.80 2.37 9.24
N PRO A 16 18.20 2.45 10.44
CA PRO A 16 16.74 2.44 10.59
C PRO A 16 16.08 3.54 9.72
N PRO A 17 14.90 3.26 9.12
CA PRO A 17 14.20 4.26 8.33
C PRO A 17 13.90 5.51 9.16
N LYS A 18 13.99 6.68 8.52
CA LYS A 18 13.67 7.94 9.20
C LYS A 18 12.17 7.98 9.54
N ALA A 19 11.83 8.52 10.71
CA ALA A 19 10.45 8.60 11.20
C ALA A 19 9.48 9.30 10.23
N HIS A 20 9.97 10.21 9.39
CA HIS A 20 9.21 10.95 8.37
C HIS A 20 9.39 10.40 6.94
N SER A 21 9.95 9.20 6.78
CA SER A 21 10.17 8.63 5.44
C SER A 21 8.86 8.19 4.78
N LEU A 22 8.85 8.19 3.43
CA LEU A 22 7.71 7.69 2.65
C LEU A 22 7.39 6.24 3.02
N LEU A 23 8.41 5.40 3.22
CA LEU A 23 8.22 4.02 3.65
C LEU A 23 7.45 3.90 4.97
N VAL A 24 7.86 4.65 6.00
CA VAL A 24 7.18 4.62 7.30
C VAL A 24 5.73 5.06 7.15
N TRP A 25 5.47 6.10 6.37
CA TRP A 25 4.11 6.58 6.12
C TRP A 25 3.23 5.51 5.42
N VAL A 26 3.75 4.82 4.41
CA VAL A 26 3.03 3.72 3.73
C VAL A 26 2.79 2.53 4.67
N CYS A 27 3.77 2.17 5.51
CA CYS A 27 3.59 1.14 6.53
C CYS A 27 2.46 1.49 7.51
N HIS A 28 2.35 2.76 7.92
CA HIS A 28 1.24 3.23 8.74
C HIS A 28 -0.10 3.12 8.01
N LEU A 29 -0.16 3.51 6.74
CA LEU A 29 -1.38 3.40 5.94
C LEU A 29 -1.91 1.96 5.86
N VAL A 30 -1.01 0.98 5.71
CA VAL A 30 -1.35 -0.46 5.72
C VAL A 30 -1.77 -0.93 7.12
N SER A 31 -1.05 -0.47 8.16
CA SER A 31 -1.22 -0.95 9.54
C SER A 31 -2.38 -0.31 10.30
N SER A 32 -2.88 0.86 9.88
CA SER A 32 -4.09 1.48 10.44
C SER A 32 -5.34 0.59 10.28
N ARG A 33 -5.26 -0.50 9.51
CA ARG A 33 -6.26 -1.60 9.48
C ARG A 33 -6.17 -2.56 10.66
N SER A 34 -4.99 -2.75 11.26
CA SER A 34 -4.73 -3.82 12.24
C SER A 34 -5.17 -3.47 13.66
N ALA A 35 -5.29 -2.17 13.97
CA ALA A 35 -5.64 -1.70 15.32
C ALA A 35 -7.14 -1.81 15.65
N SER A 36 -8.01 -2.04 14.66
CA SER A 36 -9.46 -2.14 14.86
C SER A 36 -9.98 -3.59 14.92
N THR A 37 -9.12 -4.61 14.85
CA THR A 37 -9.55 -6.03 14.87
C THR A 37 -8.79 -6.91 15.86
N SER A 38 -8.12 -6.35 16.86
CA SER A 38 -7.51 -7.17 17.93
C SER A 38 -8.46 -7.30 19.12
N SER A 39 -9.43 -8.21 19.00
CA SER A 39 -9.97 -8.94 20.15
C SER A 39 -10.00 -10.42 19.78
N ASP A 40 -8.98 -11.13 20.26
CA ASP A 40 -8.87 -12.57 20.50
C ASP A 40 -9.66 -13.55 19.62
N ALA A 41 -8.95 -14.29 18.76
CA ALA A 41 -9.23 -15.72 18.58
C ALA A 41 -8.00 -16.49 18.07
N SER A 42 -7.77 -17.60 18.77
CA SER A 42 -6.72 -18.61 18.67
C SER A 42 -6.44 -19.18 17.27
N ALA A 43 -5.21 -19.63 17.11
CA ALA A 43 -4.73 -20.50 16.05
C ALA A 43 -5.54 -21.80 15.92
N ALA A 44 -5.69 -22.23 14.66
CA ALA A 44 -6.12 -23.54 14.17
C ALA A 44 -7.55 -24.00 14.53
N GLN A 45 -8.48 -23.88 13.56
CA GLN A 45 -9.41 -24.95 13.16
C GLN A 45 -10.09 -24.59 11.83
N GLY A 46 -10.50 -25.62 11.08
CA GLY A 46 -10.83 -25.55 9.65
C GLY A 46 -12.12 -24.84 9.24
N PHE A 47 -12.31 -24.81 7.91
CA PHE A 47 -13.52 -24.45 7.17
C PHE A 47 -14.82 -24.67 7.94
N ILE A 48 -15.54 -23.60 8.33
CA ILE A 48 -16.98 -23.36 8.11
C ILE A 48 -17.21 -21.84 8.14
N LEU A 49 -18.00 -21.39 7.16
CA LEU A 49 -18.53 -20.05 6.95
C LEU A 49 -19.26 -19.51 8.18
N ASN A 50 -18.85 -18.35 8.69
CA ASN A 50 -19.67 -17.14 8.91
C ASN A 50 -18.82 -16.09 9.64
N ASP A 51 -18.86 -14.86 9.11
CA ASP A 51 -18.16 -13.63 9.54
C ASP A 51 -16.66 -13.48 9.22
N GLU A 52 -16.25 -13.75 7.97
CA GLU A 52 -15.05 -13.08 7.43
C GLU A 52 -15.40 -11.66 6.93
N PRO A 53 -14.59 -10.62 7.22
CA PRO A 53 -14.72 -9.37 6.50
C PRO A 53 -14.46 -9.67 5.02
N ILE A 54 -15.47 -9.51 4.17
CA ILE A 54 -15.39 -9.74 2.73
C ILE A 54 -14.12 -9.05 2.20
N THR A 55 -13.12 -9.85 1.86
CA THR A 55 -11.88 -9.40 1.24
C THR A 55 -12.22 -9.06 -0.20
N LEU A 56 -12.24 -7.76 -0.49
CA LEU A 56 -12.89 -7.20 -1.68
C LEU A 56 -12.28 -7.75 -2.98
N PHE A 57 -11.00 -8.14 -2.93
CA PHE A 57 -10.22 -8.57 -4.09
C PHE A 57 -9.78 -10.03 -4.01
N ARG A 58 -10.19 -10.79 -2.99
CA ARG A 58 -9.72 -12.17 -2.77
C ARG A 58 -9.93 -13.08 -3.97
N LEU A 59 -11.12 -13.07 -4.56
CA LEU A 59 -11.43 -13.94 -5.72
C LEU A 59 -10.54 -13.64 -6.94
N GLU A 60 -10.20 -12.37 -7.16
CA GLU A 60 -9.24 -11.99 -8.21
C GLU A 60 -7.85 -12.54 -7.88
N LEU A 61 -7.36 -12.31 -6.66
CA LEU A 61 -6.01 -12.71 -6.25
C LEU A 61 -5.83 -14.24 -6.24
N GLU A 62 -6.85 -14.99 -5.83
CA GLU A 62 -6.89 -16.45 -5.92
C GLU A 62 -6.78 -16.92 -7.39
N ARG A 63 -7.47 -16.24 -8.32
CA ARG A 63 -7.39 -16.55 -9.76
C ARG A 63 -5.99 -16.26 -10.32
N LEU A 64 -5.41 -15.12 -9.94
CA LEU A 64 -4.06 -14.73 -10.35
C LEU A 64 -2.99 -15.69 -9.84
N GLN A 65 -3.20 -16.31 -8.68
CA GLN A 65 -2.27 -17.28 -8.12
C GLN A 65 -2.04 -18.48 -9.06
N TYR A 66 -3.05 -18.92 -9.81
CA TYR A 66 -2.92 -20.03 -10.76
C TYR A 66 -2.03 -19.73 -11.96
N ILE A 67 -1.80 -18.45 -12.27
CA ILE A 67 -1.03 -18.00 -13.43
C ILE A 67 0.27 -17.28 -13.03
N LEU A 68 0.77 -17.46 -11.81
CA LEU A 68 2.01 -16.83 -11.33
C LEU A 68 3.26 -17.12 -12.19
N HIS A 69 3.23 -18.20 -12.98
CA HIS A 69 4.28 -18.54 -13.93
C HIS A 69 4.27 -17.63 -15.19
N PHE A 70 3.24 -16.80 -15.36
CA PHE A 70 3.13 -15.73 -16.36
C PHE A 70 3.10 -14.35 -15.69
N PRO A 71 4.25 -13.86 -15.18
CA PRO A 71 4.29 -12.62 -14.39
C PRO A 71 3.82 -11.38 -15.17
N GLU A 72 4.01 -11.33 -16.49
CA GLU A 72 3.46 -10.28 -17.35
C GLU A 72 1.93 -10.26 -17.29
N GLU A 73 1.29 -11.41 -17.46
CA GLU A 73 -0.17 -11.52 -17.48
C GLU A 73 -0.77 -11.15 -16.13
N VAL A 74 -0.14 -11.60 -15.03
CA VAL A 74 -0.54 -11.19 -13.68
C VAL A 74 -0.45 -9.68 -13.52
N ALA A 75 0.67 -9.07 -13.93
CA ALA A 75 0.85 -7.62 -13.85
C ALA A 75 -0.16 -6.86 -14.72
N PHE A 76 -0.52 -7.38 -15.90
CA PHE A 76 -1.57 -6.78 -16.74
C PHE A 76 -2.95 -6.85 -16.10
N GLN A 77 -3.33 -7.99 -15.51
CA GLN A 77 -4.63 -8.14 -14.86
C GLN A 77 -4.75 -7.29 -13.59
N LEU A 78 -3.71 -7.27 -12.74
CA LEU A 78 -3.62 -6.32 -11.63
C LEU A 78 -3.83 -4.89 -12.15
N SER A 79 -3.06 -4.49 -13.17
CA SER A 79 -3.15 -3.15 -13.76
C SER A 79 -4.51 -2.79 -14.32
N ALA A 80 -5.28 -3.75 -14.86
CA ALA A 80 -6.64 -3.50 -15.31
C ALA A 80 -7.56 -3.14 -14.13
N THR A 81 -7.46 -3.88 -13.02
CA THR A 81 -8.19 -3.61 -11.78
C THR A 81 -7.76 -2.27 -11.17
N GLU A 82 -6.45 -2.02 -11.03
CA GLU A 82 -5.93 -0.77 -10.47
C GLU A 82 -6.35 0.45 -11.30
N TYR A 83 -6.38 0.32 -12.64
CA TYR A 83 -6.80 1.40 -13.51
C TYR A 83 -8.25 1.81 -13.23
N GLN A 84 -9.15 0.83 -13.12
CA GLN A 84 -10.56 1.09 -12.81
C GLN A 84 -10.73 1.72 -11.43
N LEU A 85 -10.03 1.21 -10.41
CA LEU A 85 -10.07 1.76 -9.06
C LEU A 85 -9.57 3.21 -9.03
N PHE A 86 -8.37 3.46 -9.55
CA PHE A 86 -7.73 4.76 -9.46
C PHE A 86 -8.51 5.84 -10.22
N TYR A 87 -8.93 5.57 -11.46
CA TYR A 87 -9.61 6.57 -12.29
C TYR A 87 -11.10 6.76 -11.94
N SER A 88 -11.68 5.89 -11.10
CA SER A 88 -13.02 6.13 -10.54
C SER A 88 -13.05 7.19 -9.42
N ILE A 89 -11.89 7.48 -8.83
CA ILE A 89 -11.77 8.35 -7.65
C ILE A 89 -11.55 9.80 -8.09
N GLN A 90 -12.32 10.72 -7.53
CA GLN A 90 -12.19 12.15 -7.79
C GLN A 90 -11.20 12.80 -6.79
N PRO A 91 -10.56 13.93 -7.15
CA PRO A 91 -9.69 14.65 -6.22
C PRO A 91 -10.36 14.98 -4.87
N MET A 92 -11.65 15.32 -4.87
CA MET A 92 -12.42 15.62 -3.66
C MET A 92 -12.56 14.41 -2.72
N ASP A 93 -12.51 13.18 -3.25
CA ASP A 93 -12.58 11.97 -2.44
C ASP A 93 -11.33 11.80 -1.57
N TYR A 94 -10.16 12.25 -2.04
CA TYR A 94 -8.93 12.28 -1.24
C TYR A 94 -9.02 13.30 -0.10
N VAL A 95 -9.56 14.48 -0.38
CA VAL A 95 -9.81 15.50 0.66
C VAL A 95 -10.77 14.94 1.71
N ARG A 96 -11.90 14.37 1.28
CA ARG A 96 -12.88 13.73 2.18
C ARG A 96 -12.24 12.61 3.01
N TYR A 97 -11.39 11.80 2.40
CA TYR A 97 -10.69 10.72 3.09
C TYR A 97 -9.87 11.27 4.26
N VAL A 98 -9.03 12.28 4.01
CA VAL A 98 -8.17 12.92 5.01
C VAL A 98 -9.00 13.65 6.07
N SER A 99 -10.06 14.38 5.68
CA SER A 99 -10.93 15.08 6.62
C SER A 99 -11.65 14.14 7.60
N CYS A 100 -12.12 12.98 7.14
CA CYS A 100 -12.77 12.00 8.02
C CYS A 100 -11.82 11.43 9.07
N ASP A 101 -10.58 11.16 8.69
CA ASP A 101 -9.54 10.64 9.59
C ASP A 101 -9.20 11.65 10.70
N LEU A 102 -9.18 12.94 10.37
CA LEU A 102 -8.98 14.03 11.34
C LEU A 102 -10.15 14.22 12.31
N THR A 103 -11.35 13.81 11.92
CA THR A 103 -12.53 13.77 12.81
C THR A 103 -12.65 12.47 13.60
N SER A 104 -11.57 11.66 13.66
CA SER A 104 -11.52 10.37 14.36
C SER A 104 -12.53 9.34 13.87
N VAL A 105 -13.00 9.45 12.62
CA VAL A 105 -13.81 8.41 11.99
C VAL A 105 -12.87 7.25 11.65
N PRO A 106 -13.12 6.02 12.14
CA PRO A 106 -12.31 4.86 11.78
C PRO A 106 -12.20 4.71 10.26
N VAL A 107 -11.02 4.37 9.73
CA VAL A 107 -10.79 4.21 8.29
C VAL A 107 -11.79 3.24 7.63
N ILE A 108 -12.28 2.25 8.38
CA ILE A 108 -13.29 1.29 7.93
C ILE A 108 -14.66 1.93 7.63
N ASP A 109 -15.00 2.98 8.37
CA ASP A 109 -16.25 3.74 8.24
C ASP A 109 -16.11 4.95 7.32
N ASN A 110 -14.90 5.19 6.79
CA ASN A 110 -14.62 6.30 5.90
C ASN A 110 -15.40 6.11 4.57
N PRO A 111 -16.39 6.95 4.26
CA PRO A 111 -17.23 6.77 3.08
C PRO A 111 -16.49 7.06 1.76
N SER A 112 -15.27 7.61 1.80
CA SER A 112 -14.49 7.90 0.60
C SER A 112 -14.10 6.62 -0.16
N PRO A 113 -14.24 6.58 -1.50
CA PRO A 113 -13.79 5.47 -2.32
C PRO A 113 -12.27 5.24 -2.27
N VAL A 114 -11.47 6.21 -1.79
CA VAL A 114 -10.03 6.05 -1.54
C VAL A 114 -9.74 4.91 -0.56
N ARG A 115 -10.67 4.57 0.35
CA ARG A 115 -10.53 3.39 1.22
C ARG A 115 -10.30 2.10 0.43
N ASN A 116 -10.83 2.01 -0.79
CA ASN A 116 -10.70 0.81 -1.62
C ASN A 116 -9.27 0.66 -2.15
N LEU A 117 -8.56 1.76 -2.44
CA LEU A 117 -7.13 1.73 -2.76
C LEU A 117 -6.30 1.26 -1.56
N VAL A 118 -6.62 1.72 -0.36
CA VAL A 118 -5.94 1.28 0.88
C VAL A 118 -6.19 -0.20 1.16
N LYS A 119 -7.43 -0.67 0.97
CA LYS A 119 -7.78 -2.10 1.06
C LYS A 119 -7.02 -2.91 0.02
N ARG A 120 -6.97 -2.44 -1.23
CA ARG A 120 -6.27 -3.07 -2.34
C ARG A 120 -4.78 -3.25 -2.05
N LEU A 121 -4.09 -2.16 -1.70
CA LEU A 121 -2.68 -2.16 -1.29
C LEU A 121 -2.39 -3.23 -0.25
N SER A 122 -3.24 -3.30 0.78
CA SER A 122 -3.07 -4.23 1.88
C SER A 122 -3.37 -5.70 1.49
N GLU A 123 -4.41 -5.94 0.70
CA GLU A 123 -4.77 -7.29 0.23
C GLU A 123 -3.71 -7.84 -0.75
N VAL A 124 -3.26 -7.03 -1.71
CA VAL A 124 -2.17 -7.39 -2.64
C VAL A 124 -0.88 -7.64 -1.87
N SER A 125 -0.50 -6.77 -0.93
CA SER A 125 0.70 -6.96 -0.10
C SER A 125 0.65 -8.28 0.67
N SER A 126 -0.48 -8.58 1.32
CA SER A 126 -0.69 -9.81 2.07
C SER A 126 -0.64 -11.04 1.15
N TRP A 127 -1.27 -10.98 -0.02
CA TRP A 127 -1.26 -12.05 -1.01
C TRP A 127 0.17 -12.35 -1.50
N ILE A 128 0.97 -11.34 -1.83
CA ILE A 128 2.37 -11.52 -2.24
C ILE A 128 3.19 -12.19 -1.13
N THR A 129 3.03 -11.75 0.12
CA THR A 129 3.66 -12.44 1.26
C THR A 129 3.21 -13.91 1.33
N HIS A 130 1.91 -14.15 1.19
CA HIS A 130 1.32 -15.49 1.28
C HIS A 130 1.83 -16.44 0.19
N VAL A 131 1.95 -15.95 -1.05
CA VAL A 131 2.49 -16.70 -2.19
C VAL A 131 3.87 -17.26 -1.87
N ILE A 132 4.77 -16.47 -1.30
CA ILE A 132 6.13 -16.96 -0.98
C ILE A 132 6.09 -17.92 0.20
N ILE A 133 5.44 -17.58 1.32
CA ILE A 133 5.48 -18.44 2.53
C ILE A 133 4.79 -19.80 2.33
N SER A 134 3.84 -19.89 1.40
CA SER A 134 3.10 -21.12 1.10
C SER A 134 3.85 -22.08 0.18
N MET A 135 4.94 -21.64 -0.47
CA MET A 135 5.75 -22.53 -1.30
C MET A 135 6.44 -23.61 -0.46
N PRO A 136 6.37 -24.88 -0.89
CA PRO A 136 6.79 -26.02 -0.05
C PRO A 136 8.31 -26.10 0.12
N THR A 137 9.07 -25.74 -0.92
CA THR A 137 10.54 -25.84 -0.91
C THR A 137 11.21 -24.47 -0.94
N HIS A 138 12.50 -24.44 -0.61
CA HIS A 138 13.29 -23.20 -0.69
C HIS A 138 13.49 -22.71 -2.12
N ASP A 139 13.71 -23.63 -3.06
CA ASP A 139 13.86 -23.30 -4.48
C ASP A 139 12.55 -22.80 -5.11
N ASP A 140 11.41 -23.35 -4.70
CA ASP A 140 10.09 -22.83 -5.11
C ASP A 140 9.88 -21.40 -4.61
N ARG A 141 10.30 -21.09 -3.37
CA ARG A 141 10.26 -19.72 -2.84
C ARG A 141 11.11 -18.76 -3.66
N LYS A 142 12.30 -19.18 -4.11
CA LYS A 142 13.16 -18.37 -4.99
C LYS A 142 12.53 -18.15 -6.37
N THR A 143 11.89 -19.19 -6.92
CA THR A 143 11.20 -19.12 -8.20
C THR A 143 10.00 -18.17 -8.13
N ALA A 144 9.22 -18.24 -7.04
CA ALA A 144 8.14 -17.31 -6.76
C ALA A 144 8.66 -15.88 -6.61
N LEU A 145 9.74 -15.67 -5.84
CA LEU A 145 10.37 -14.34 -5.70
C LEU A 145 10.81 -13.77 -7.06
N THR A 146 11.43 -14.58 -7.91
CA THR A 146 11.87 -14.16 -9.25
C THR A 146 10.68 -13.72 -10.10
N SER A 147 9.59 -14.48 -10.07
CA SER A 147 8.35 -14.16 -10.78
C SER A 147 7.73 -12.85 -10.24
N ILE A 148 7.71 -12.67 -8.92
CA ILE A 148 7.18 -11.46 -8.26
C ILE A 148 8.04 -10.22 -8.58
N ILE A 149 9.36 -10.32 -8.57
CA ILE A 149 10.25 -9.22 -8.98
C ILE A 149 9.96 -8.84 -10.44
N ARG A 150 9.76 -9.82 -11.31
CA ARG A 150 9.39 -9.58 -12.71
C ARG A 150 8.02 -8.90 -12.84
N MET A 151 7.04 -9.25 -11.99
CA MET A 151 5.77 -8.51 -11.94
C MET A 151 5.98 -7.03 -11.62
N ILE A 152 6.85 -6.69 -10.65
CA ILE A 152 7.17 -5.28 -10.32
C ILE A 152 7.79 -4.57 -11.53
N ASP A 153 8.74 -5.20 -12.22
CA ASP A 153 9.36 -4.63 -13.42
C ASP A 153 8.33 -4.40 -14.54
N VAL A 154 7.39 -5.33 -14.74
CA VAL A 154 6.31 -5.16 -15.73
C VAL A 154 5.41 -3.99 -15.34
N CYS A 155 4.94 -3.93 -14.08
CA CYS A 155 4.15 -2.81 -13.57
C CYS A 155 4.85 -1.46 -13.77
N TRP A 156 6.15 -1.39 -13.48
CA TRP A 156 6.97 -0.20 -13.74
C TRP A 156 7.00 0.18 -15.23
N ASN A 157 7.19 -0.79 -16.12
CA ASN A 157 7.32 -0.58 -17.55
C ASN A 157 6.01 -0.13 -18.21
N ILE A 158 4.85 -0.61 -17.73
CA ILE A 158 3.53 -0.26 -18.27
C ILE A 158 2.91 0.97 -17.60
N GLY A 159 3.62 1.60 -16.65
CA GLY A 159 3.17 2.81 -15.97
C GLY A 159 2.22 2.59 -14.79
N ASN A 160 2.06 1.35 -14.32
CA ASN A 160 1.35 1.04 -13.08
C ASN A 160 2.31 1.07 -11.88
N PHE A 161 2.67 2.27 -11.45
CA PHE A 161 3.53 2.47 -10.29
C PHE A 161 2.83 2.11 -8.98
N ASN A 162 1.50 2.15 -8.95
CA ASN A 162 0.73 1.76 -7.78
C ASN A 162 0.94 0.27 -7.45
N ALA A 163 0.61 -0.64 -8.36
CA ALA A 163 0.79 -2.08 -8.12
C ALA A 163 2.25 -2.47 -7.89
N ALA A 164 3.20 -1.79 -8.55
CA ALA A 164 4.63 -1.99 -8.29
C ALA A 164 4.96 -1.76 -6.79
N VAL A 165 4.41 -0.71 -6.19
CA VAL A 165 4.54 -0.41 -4.76
C VAL A 165 3.79 -1.45 -3.90
N GLU A 166 2.56 -1.83 -4.27
CA GLU A 166 1.77 -2.80 -3.51
C GLU A 166 2.46 -4.18 -3.44
N ILE A 167 3.00 -4.65 -4.56
CA ILE A 167 3.74 -5.90 -4.63
C ILE A 167 5.03 -5.80 -3.79
N LEU A 168 5.76 -4.69 -3.92
CA LEU A 168 6.98 -4.45 -3.16
C LEU A 168 6.71 -4.43 -1.64
N MET A 169 5.59 -3.84 -1.20
CA MET A 169 5.17 -3.85 0.20
C MET A 169 4.94 -5.27 0.73
N GLY A 170 4.40 -6.18 -0.08
CA GLY A 170 4.29 -7.59 0.26
C GLY A 170 5.65 -8.30 0.46
N LEU A 171 6.66 -7.93 -0.34
CA LEU A 171 8.03 -8.42 -0.18
C LEU A 171 8.73 -7.88 1.08
N LYS A 172 8.30 -6.72 1.57
CA LYS A 172 8.76 -6.08 2.81
C LYS A 172 8.05 -6.59 4.06
N SER A 173 7.35 -7.72 3.99
CA SER A 173 6.71 -8.29 5.18
C SER A 173 7.73 -8.94 6.13
N GLU A 174 7.59 -8.70 7.43
CA GLU A 174 8.41 -9.35 8.47
C GLU A 174 8.29 -10.89 8.42
N LYS A 175 7.18 -11.41 7.90
CA LYS A 175 6.98 -12.86 7.71
C LYS A 175 8.00 -13.47 6.74
N LEU A 176 8.59 -12.67 5.84
CA LEU A 176 9.60 -13.10 4.88
C LEU A 176 11.03 -12.94 5.41
N ARG A 177 11.24 -12.42 6.62
CA ARG A 177 12.57 -12.18 7.18
C ARG A 177 13.47 -13.42 7.19
N PRO A 178 13.02 -14.63 7.63
CA PRO A 178 13.87 -15.82 7.58
C PRO A 178 14.28 -16.18 6.14
N PHE A 179 13.37 -16.01 5.19
CA PHE A 179 13.65 -16.24 3.77
C PHE A 179 14.69 -15.25 3.25
N TRP A 180 14.53 -13.95 3.50
CA TRP A 180 15.53 -12.94 3.12
C TRP A 180 16.91 -13.18 3.72
N LEU A 181 17.01 -13.62 4.97
CA LEU A 181 18.30 -13.93 5.59
C LEU A 181 19.01 -15.12 4.93
N SER A 182 18.25 -16.04 4.34
CA SER A 182 18.81 -17.22 3.66
C SER A 182 19.31 -16.95 2.23
N LEU A 183 18.96 -15.81 1.63
CA LEU A 183 19.37 -15.45 0.27
C LEU A 183 20.78 -14.84 0.25
N ARG A 184 21.50 -15.05 -0.85
CA ARG A 184 22.78 -14.40 -1.14
C ARG A 184 22.58 -12.93 -1.53
N HIS A 185 23.68 -12.19 -1.61
CA HIS A 185 23.65 -10.77 -1.95
C HIS A 185 23.18 -10.51 -3.40
N ASP A 186 23.65 -11.30 -4.36
CA ASP A 186 23.24 -11.24 -5.76
C ASP A 186 21.73 -11.48 -5.93
N GLU A 187 21.16 -12.38 -5.12
CA GLU A 187 19.73 -12.70 -5.13
C GLU A 187 18.85 -11.56 -4.56
N LYS A 188 19.44 -10.61 -3.81
CA LYS A 188 18.74 -9.46 -3.19
C LYS A 188 18.88 -8.17 -3.98
N GLN A 189 19.93 -8.05 -4.79
CA GLN A 189 20.34 -6.80 -5.41
C GLN A 189 19.20 -6.08 -6.14
N LYS A 190 18.43 -6.81 -6.95
CA LYS A 190 17.31 -6.23 -7.71
C LYS A 190 16.19 -5.72 -6.79
N TYR A 191 15.86 -6.47 -5.73
CA TYR A 191 14.87 -6.04 -4.74
C TYR A 191 15.32 -4.80 -3.97
N GLU A 192 16.60 -4.70 -3.60
CA GLU A 192 17.16 -3.53 -2.92
C GLU A 192 17.11 -2.28 -3.82
N GLN A 193 17.44 -2.43 -5.11
CA GLN A 193 17.28 -1.36 -6.10
C GLN A 193 15.83 -0.89 -6.22
N LEU A 194 14.88 -1.83 -6.29
CA LEU A 194 13.45 -1.52 -6.32
C LEU A 194 13.00 -0.79 -5.05
N CYS A 195 13.53 -1.15 -3.87
CA CYS A 195 13.26 -0.43 -2.62
C CYS A 195 13.69 1.04 -2.69
N GLU A 196 14.93 1.32 -3.06
CA GLU A 196 15.42 2.70 -3.15
C GLU A 196 14.66 3.52 -4.22
N MET A 197 14.27 2.86 -5.32
CA MET A 197 13.55 3.48 -6.41
C MET A 197 12.09 3.79 -6.09
N LEU A 198 11.33 2.82 -5.55
CA LEU A 198 9.87 2.95 -5.39
C LEU A 198 9.48 3.47 -4.01
N LEU A 199 10.25 3.13 -2.98
CA LEU A 199 9.88 3.31 -1.58
C LEU A 199 11.10 3.59 -0.70
N PRO A 200 11.79 4.72 -0.92
CA PRO A 200 13.04 5.04 -0.23
C PRO A 200 12.81 5.19 1.27
N SER A 201 13.71 4.60 2.06
CA SER A 201 13.62 4.54 3.53
C SER A 201 14.19 5.78 4.24
N ASN A 202 14.94 6.62 3.51
CA ASN A 202 15.79 7.69 4.05
C ASN A 202 15.28 9.11 3.76
N GLN A 203 14.16 9.25 3.04
CA GLN A 203 13.57 10.52 2.64
C GLN A 203 12.04 10.49 2.65
N ALA A 204 11.43 11.66 2.86
CA ALA A 204 9.97 11.82 2.84
C ALA A 204 9.41 11.83 1.41
N ALA A 205 10.15 12.40 0.46
CA ALA A 205 9.73 12.55 -0.93
C ALA A 205 9.93 11.25 -1.74
N PRO A 206 9.19 11.06 -2.85
CA PRO A 206 9.49 9.99 -3.80
C PRO A 206 10.90 10.15 -4.39
N SER A 207 11.49 9.06 -4.87
CA SER A 207 12.81 9.09 -5.48
C SER A 207 12.83 9.86 -6.80
N THR A 208 14.00 10.38 -7.19
CA THR A 208 14.17 11.05 -8.50
C THR A 208 13.78 10.14 -9.67
N PRO A 209 14.23 8.85 -9.74
CA PRO A 209 13.81 7.97 -10.83
C PRO A 209 12.30 7.75 -10.90
N TYR A 210 11.62 7.65 -9.75
CA TYR A 210 10.15 7.55 -9.71
C TYR A 210 9.50 8.80 -10.29
N LEU A 211 9.93 9.99 -9.87
CA LEU A 211 9.40 11.26 -10.36
C LEU A 211 9.61 11.42 -11.87
N GLU A 212 10.81 11.11 -12.37
CA GLU A 212 11.11 11.15 -13.80
C GLU A 212 10.26 10.16 -14.60
N ALA A 213 10.02 8.97 -14.07
CA ALA A 213 9.16 7.97 -14.71
C ALA A 213 7.70 8.42 -14.81
N VAL A 214 7.16 9.01 -13.73
CA VAL A 214 5.82 9.61 -13.72
C VAL A 214 5.74 10.77 -14.71
N GLN A 215 6.71 11.69 -14.72
CA GLN A 215 6.75 12.82 -15.65
C GLN A 215 6.85 12.37 -17.10
N ARG A 216 7.65 11.35 -17.38
CA ARG A 216 7.73 10.74 -18.70
C ARG A 216 6.38 10.14 -19.12
N ALA A 217 5.72 9.40 -18.23
CA ALA A 217 4.41 8.80 -18.51
C ALA A 217 3.33 9.86 -18.76
N LEU A 218 3.31 10.98 -18.02
CA LEU A 218 2.39 12.10 -18.23
C LEU A 218 2.53 12.74 -19.63
N ARG A 219 3.74 12.71 -20.21
CA ARG A 219 3.99 13.24 -21.57
C ARG A 219 3.55 12.30 -22.69
N MET A 220 3.07 11.09 -22.38
CA MET A 220 2.69 10.07 -23.35
C MET A 220 1.19 9.76 -23.21
N PRO A 221 0.30 10.34 -24.05
CA PRO A 221 -1.15 10.15 -23.93
C PRO A 221 -1.63 8.70 -24.03
N GLN A 222 -0.85 7.83 -24.68
CA GLN A 222 -1.15 6.41 -24.83
C GLN A 222 -0.84 5.60 -23.55
N CYS A 223 -0.09 6.18 -22.62
CA CYS A 223 0.28 5.53 -21.37
C CYS A 223 -0.90 5.55 -20.39
N ARG A 224 -1.30 4.38 -19.90
CA ARG A 224 -2.28 4.23 -18.82
C ARG A 224 -1.60 4.39 -17.47
N LEU A 225 -1.16 5.61 -17.18
CA LEU A 225 -0.42 5.95 -15.97
C LEU A 225 -1.27 5.73 -14.71
N ILE A 226 -0.77 4.93 -13.77
CA ILE A 226 -1.35 4.76 -12.44
C ILE A 226 -0.27 5.09 -11.40
N PRO A 227 -0.22 6.34 -10.90
CA PRO A 227 0.75 6.73 -9.89
C PRO A 227 0.39 6.11 -8.52
N PHE A 228 1.39 5.90 -7.66
CA PHE A 228 1.15 5.43 -6.31
C PHE A 228 0.34 6.45 -5.50
N PHE A 229 -0.87 6.08 -5.10
CA PHE A 229 -1.83 7.01 -4.50
C PHE A 229 -1.38 7.54 -3.13
N GLY A 230 -0.54 6.78 -2.42
CA GLY A 230 -0.05 7.15 -1.09
C GLY A 230 0.77 8.45 -1.09
N VAL A 231 1.39 8.81 -2.22
CA VAL A 231 2.07 10.10 -2.37
C VAL A 231 1.07 11.26 -2.23
N PHE A 232 -0.10 11.18 -2.88
CA PHE A 232 -1.13 12.23 -2.79
C PHE A 232 -1.70 12.35 -1.39
N LEU A 233 -2.00 11.22 -0.76
CA LEU A 233 -2.51 11.21 0.61
C LEU A 233 -1.50 11.83 1.57
N ARG A 234 -0.23 11.41 1.52
CA ARG A 234 0.83 12.00 2.35
C ARG A 234 0.90 13.51 2.19
N ASP A 235 0.90 14.00 0.95
CA ASP A 235 0.99 15.43 0.66
C ASP A 235 -0.25 16.19 1.17
N LEU A 236 -1.44 15.62 1.03
CA LEU A 236 -2.67 16.19 1.60
C LEU A 236 -2.64 16.22 3.13
N TYR A 237 -2.21 15.14 3.80
CA TYR A 237 -2.04 15.16 5.27
C TYR A 237 -1.02 16.21 5.70
N ALA A 238 0.08 16.38 4.97
CA ALA A 238 1.06 17.41 5.27
C ALA A 238 0.45 18.82 5.15
N ILE A 239 -0.30 19.09 4.08
CA ILE A 239 -1.00 20.36 3.88
C ILE A 239 -2.01 20.62 5.01
N VAL A 240 -2.86 19.63 5.33
CA VAL A 240 -3.92 19.82 6.32
C VAL A 240 -3.36 20.00 7.73
N ASN A 241 -2.28 19.29 8.09
CA ASN A 241 -1.63 19.42 9.39
C ASN A 241 -0.82 20.74 9.51
N ASP A 242 -0.39 21.32 8.40
CA ASP A 242 0.33 22.62 8.36
C ASP A 242 -0.62 23.82 8.30
N MET A 243 -1.91 23.61 7.97
CA MET A 243 -2.90 24.68 8.08
C MET A 243 -3.16 25.02 9.56
N PRO A 244 -3.00 26.28 9.99
CA PRO A 244 -3.38 26.68 11.34
C PRO A 244 -4.88 26.38 11.49
N ASN A 245 -5.26 25.62 12.54
CA ASN A 245 -6.63 25.24 12.85
C ASN A 245 -7.59 26.41 12.55
N VAL A 246 -8.22 26.41 11.38
CA VAL A 246 -9.26 27.39 11.08
C VAL A 246 -10.43 26.96 11.93
N VAL A 247 -10.55 27.61 13.09
CA VAL A 247 -11.75 27.56 13.92
C VAL A 247 -12.90 27.90 12.99
N VAL A 248 -13.70 26.90 12.64
CA VAL A 248 -15.01 27.12 12.05
C VAL A 248 -15.79 27.83 13.14
N ILE A 249 -15.80 29.16 13.10
CA ILE A 249 -16.73 29.97 13.89
C ILE A 249 -18.10 29.55 13.39
N GLY A 250 -18.75 28.67 14.14
CA GLY A 250 -20.13 28.31 13.94
C GLY A 250 -20.91 29.61 13.87
N HIS A 251 -21.54 29.87 12.73
CA HIS A 251 -22.49 30.94 12.58
C HIS A 251 -23.72 30.53 13.43
N GLU A 252 -23.63 30.72 14.75
CA GLU A 252 -24.80 30.66 15.62
C GLU A 252 -25.74 31.76 15.17
N ARG A 253 -26.81 31.29 14.55
CA ARG A 253 -27.91 32.07 14.03
C ARG A 253 -28.53 32.82 15.22
N ASN A 254 -28.29 34.13 15.30
CA ASN A 254 -28.99 35.03 16.23
C ASN A 254 -30.50 34.83 16.04
N LYS A 255 -31.13 34.13 16.98
CA LYS A 255 -32.57 34.21 17.19
C LYS A 255 -32.81 35.47 18.01
N GLU A 256 -33.03 36.59 17.32
CA GLU A 256 -33.76 37.71 17.90
C GLU A 256 -35.14 37.20 18.34
N ARG A 257 -35.33 37.07 19.65
CA ARG A 257 -36.66 37.06 20.24
C ARG A 257 -37.04 38.51 20.51
N LEU A 258 -37.74 39.10 19.55
CA LEU A 258 -38.68 40.19 19.76
C LEU A 258 -39.91 39.61 20.43
N GLU A 259 -40.16 39.88 21.72
CA GLU A 259 -41.52 39.95 22.27
C GLU A 259 -41.57 41.01 23.39
N VAL A 260 -42.22 42.12 23.02
CA VAL A 260 -43.04 43.11 23.74
C VAL A 260 -43.31 42.86 25.22
#